data_AF-A0A534GMJ8-F1
#
_entry.id   AF-A0A534GMJ8-F1
#
_cell.length_a   1.000
_cell.length_b   1.000
_cell.length_c   1.000
_cell.angle_alpha   90.00
_cell.angle_beta   90.00
_cell.angle_gamma   90.00
#
_symmetry.space_group_name_H-M   'P 1'
#
loop_
_entity.id
_entity.type
_entity.pdbx_description
1 polymer ?
#
loop_
_entity_poly.entity_id
_entity_poly.type
_entity_poly.pdbx_seq_one_letter_code
_entity_poly.pdbx_strand_id
1 'polypeptide(L)'
;MRHSLSISLVLLGIVSAAALAVSGCARNEAAEQKAMPPLPQVTVAAAISRQVTEFDEFTGRFEAVERVEVRPRVSGYISSVNFKDGSEVRKGDVLFVIDPRPYVAERDKAR
;
A
#
# COMPACT_ATOMS: atom_id res chain seq x y z
N MET A 1 -59.24 -78.57 -49.75
CA MET A 1 -58.87 -77.22 -50.24
C MET A 1 -58.98 -76.09 -49.19
N ARG A 2 -59.49 -76.31 -47.97
CA ARG A 2 -59.67 -75.24 -46.95
C ARG A 2 -58.45 -74.97 -46.04
N HIS A 3 -57.47 -75.88 -46.00
CA HIS A 3 -56.29 -75.77 -45.12
C HIS A 3 -55.10 -75.03 -45.75
N SER A 4 -54.98 -74.98 -47.08
CA SER A 4 -53.90 -74.24 -47.75
C SER A 4 -54.10 -72.73 -47.71
N LEU A 5 -55.34 -72.26 -47.59
CA LEU A 5 -55.67 -70.83 -47.48
C LEU A 5 -55.35 -70.27 -46.09
N SER A 6 -55.54 -71.07 -45.04
CA SER A 6 -55.30 -70.68 -43.64
C SER A 6 -53.79 -70.52 -43.36
N ILE A 7 -52.96 -71.40 -43.93
CA ILE A 7 -51.50 -71.38 -43.75
C ILE A 7 -50.88 -70.15 -44.42
N SER A 8 -51.38 -69.74 -45.58
CA SER A 8 -50.89 -68.55 -46.30
C SER A 8 -51.21 -67.23 -45.56
N LEU A 9 -52.39 -67.15 -44.93
CA LEU A 9 -52.80 -66.00 -44.11
C LEU A 9 -51.96 -65.87 -42.82
N VAL A 10 -51.58 -66.98 -42.20
CA VAL A 10 -50.72 -66.97 -41.00
C VAL A 10 -49.29 -66.58 -41.34
N LEU A 11 -48.74 -67.06 -42.47
CA LEU A 11 -47.42 -66.68 -42.94
C LEU A 11 -47.34 -65.18 -43.29
N LEU A 12 -48.37 -64.62 -43.92
CA LEU A 12 -48.42 -63.18 -44.25
C LEU A 12 -48.49 -62.31 -42.97
N GLY A 13 -49.21 -62.78 -41.95
CA GLY A 13 -49.27 -62.11 -40.64
C GLY A 13 -47.93 -62.08 -39.91
N ILE A 14 -47.18 -63.18 -39.93
CA ILE A 14 -45.86 -63.29 -39.29
C ILE A 14 -44.83 -62.39 -40.00
N VAL A 15 -44.85 -62.33 -41.33
CA VAL A 15 -43.95 -61.46 -42.10
C VAL A 15 -44.23 -59.97 -41.85
N SER A 16 -45.52 -59.58 -41.75
CA SER A 16 -45.91 -58.21 -41.45
C SER A 16 -45.49 -57.79 -40.03
N ALA A 17 -45.67 -58.68 -39.04
CA ALA A 17 -45.23 -58.43 -37.66
C ALA A 17 -43.70 -58.31 -37.54
N ALA A 18 -42.95 -59.10 -38.30
CA ALA A 18 -41.48 -59.01 -38.34
C ALA A 18 -41.00 -57.69 -38.97
N ALA A 19 -41.67 -57.20 -40.02
CA ALA A 19 -41.35 -55.93 -40.65
C ALA A 19 -41.59 -54.73 -39.72
N LEU A 20 -42.66 -54.77 -38.90
CA LEU A 20 -42.98 -53.75 -37.90
C LEU A 20 -42.01 -53.78 -36.70
N ALA A 21 -41.47 -54.95 -36.34
CA ALA A 21 -40.48 -55.07 -35.27
C ALA A 21 -39.11 -54.48 -35.66
N VAL A 22 -38.74 -54.52 -36.94
CA VAL A 22 -37.46 -53.98 -37.43
C VAL A 22 -37.49 -52.46 -37.58
N SER A 23 -38.65 -51.84 -37.87
CA SER A 23 -38.76 -50.38 -37.99
C SER A 23 -38.68 -49.64 -36.66
N GLY A 24 -38.91 -50.31 -35.53
CA GLY A 24 -38.77 -49.73 -34.18
C GLY A 24 -37.32 -49.61 -33.68
N CYS A 25 -36.38 -50.36 -34.26
CA CYS A 25 -34.96 -50.32 -33.89
C CYS A 25 -34.17 -49.22 -34.61
N ALA A 26 -34.75 -48.52 -35.58
CA ALA A 26 -34.13 -47.37 -36.22
C ALA A 26 -34.44 -46.08 -35.43
N ARG A 27 -34.02 -46.04 -34.16
CA ARG A 27 -33.93 -44.79 -33.41
C ARG A 27 -32.73 -44.03 -33.96
N ASN A 28 -32.98 -43.15 -34.94
CA ASN A 28 -32.00 -42.15 -35.36
C ASN A 28 -31.82 -41.15 -34.22
N GLU A 29 -30.93 -41.48 -33.28
CA GLU A 29 -30.29 -40.48 -32.43
C GLU A 29 -29.33 -39.70 -33.33
N ALA A 30 -29.87 -38.69 -34.02
CA ALA A 30 -29.05 -37.59 -34.51
C ALA A 30 -28.38 -36.99 -33.28
N ALA A 31 -27.10 -37.28 -33.11
CA ALA A 31 -26.29 -36.70 -32.05
C ALA A 31 -26.26 -35.18 -32.24
N GLU A 32 -27.14 -34.48 -31.54
CA GLU A 32 -27.06 -33.04 -31.38
C GLU A 32 -25.76 -32.76 -30.63
N GLN A 33 -24.74 -32.34 -31.37
CA GLN A 33 -23.50 -31.82 -30.79
C GLN A 33 -23.86 -30.58 -30.00
N LYS A 34 -24.04 -30.75 -28.68
CA LYS A 34 -24.26 -29.67 -27.74
C LYS A 34 -23.06 -28.73 -27.82
N ALA A 35 -23.26 -27.56 -28.44
CA ALA A 35 -22.22 -26.57 -28.58
C ALA A 35 -21.67 -26.22 -27.19
N MET A 36 -20.35 -26.37 -27.01
CA MET A 36 -19.70 -26.05 -25.76
C MET A 36 -19.85 -24.54 -25.50
N PRO A 37 -20.34 -24.11 -24.32
CA PRO A 37 -20.50 -22.70 -24.04
C PRO A 37 -19.15 -21.97 -24.16
N PRO A 38 -19.13 -20.75 -24.72
CA PRO A 38 -17.89 -20.00 -24.91
C PRO A 38 -17.22 -19.75 -23.56
N LEU A 39 -15.89 -19.88 -23.54
CA LEU A 39 -15.10 -19.67 -22.33
C LEU A 39 -15.30 -18.24 -21.82
N PRO A 40 -15.47 -18.05 -20.50
CA PRO A 40 -15.61 -16.72 -19.92
C PRO A 40 -14.32 -15.93 -20.14
N GLN A 41 -14.45 -14.74 -20.69
CA GLN A 41 -13.32 -13.84 -20.87
C GLN A 41 -12.97 -13.19 -19.53
N VAL A 42 -11.67 -13.19 -19.19
CA VAL A 42 -11.14 -12.58 -17.97
C VAL A 42 -10.06 -11.56 -18.32
N THR A 43 -10.03 -10.46 -17.58
CA THR A 43 -9.01 -9.43 -17.73
C THR A 43 -7.74 -9.85 -17.02
N VAL A 44 -6.61 -9.85 -17.72
CA VAL A 44 -5.29 -10.18 -17.17
C VAL A 44 -4.31 -9.04 -17.39
N ALA A 45 -3.31 -8.97 -16.52
CA ALA A 45 -2.17 -8.06 -16.65
C ALA A 45 -0.86 -8.82 -16.39
N ALA A 46 0.21 -8.44 -17.09
CA ALA A 46 1.54 -9.04 -16.92
C ALA A 46 2.20 -8.57 -15.62
N ALA A 47 2.77 -9.50 -14.86
CA ALA A 47 3.56 -9.16 -13.68
C ALA A 47 4.90 -8.54 -14.11
N ILE A 48 5.21 -7.35 -13.58
CA ILE A 48 6.49 -6.67 -13.79
C ILE A 48 7.29 -6.68 -12.49
N SER A 49 8.58 -7.03 -12.59
CA SER A 49 9.52 -6.90 -11.48
C SER A 49 10.30 -5.60 -11.62
N ARG A 50 10.35 -4.82 -10.54
CA ARG A 50 11.11 -3.58 -10.47
C ARG A 50 11.78 -3.48 -9.12
N GLN A 51 12.98 -2.93 -9.10
CA GLN A 51 13.67 -2.62 -7.87
C GLN A 51 12.99 -1.41 -7.20
N VAL A 52 12.61 -1.56 -5.93
CA VAL A 52 12.03 -0.49 -5.12
C VAL A 52 12.96 -0.26 -3.94
N THR A 53 13.22 1.00 -3.63
CA THR A 53 13.95 1.38 -2.41
C THR A 53 12.94 1.65 -1.32
N GLU A 54 13.08 0.96 -0.19
CA GLU A 54 12.32 1.27 1.02
C GLU A 54 12.96 2.47 1.71
N PHE A 55 12.13 3.40 2.18
CA PHE A 55 12.57 4.55 2.94
C PHE A 55 11.75 4.66 4.20
N ASP A 56 12.42 5.07 5.28
CA ASP A 56 11.80 5.34 6.56
C ASP A 56 11.71 6.85 6.78
N GLU A 57 10.59 7.32 7.31
CA GLU A 57 10.38 8.71 7.68
C GLU A 57 10.36 8.84 9.20
N PHE A 58 11.13 9.80 9.72
CA PHE A 58 11.18 10.08 11.15
C PHE A 58 10.94 11.56 11.41
N THR A 59 10.11 11.84 12.41
CA THR A 59 9.93 13.20 12.91
C THR A 59 11.03 13.53 13.91
N GLY A 60 11.66 14.69 13.75
CA GLY A 60 12.68 15.19 14.67
C GLY A 60 12.51 16.67 14.96
N ARG A 61 13.28 17.18 15.92
CA ARG A 61 13.36 18.61 16.25
C ARG A 61 14.81 19.07 16.19
N PHE A 62 15.01 20.29 15.71
CA PHE A 62 16.31 20.94 15.79
C PHE A 62 16.56 21.52 17.18
N GLU A 63 17.78 21.35 17.68
CA GLU A 63 18.27 21.99 18.88
C GLU A 63 19.62 22.67 18.62
N ALA A 64 19.95 23.64 19.46
CA ALA A 64 21.24 24.32 19.40
C ALA A 64 22.35 23.32 19.79
N VAL A 65 23.44 23.30 19.02
CA VAL A 65 24.62 22.48 19.33
C VAL A 65 25.21 22.85 20.69
N GLU A 66 25.27 24.16 20.96
CA GLU A 66 25.69 24.71 22.24
C GLU A 66 24.70 25.78 22.68
N ARG A 67 24.40 25.80 23.98
CA ARG A 67 23.57 26.83 24.61
C ARG A 67 24.24 27.28 25.89
N VAL A 68 24.46 28.59 26.01
CA VAL A 68 25.02 29.20 27.22
C VAL A 68 24.07 30.24 27.77
N GLU A 69 23.94 30.27 29.09
CA GLU A 69 23.19 31.30 29.80
C GLU A 69 24.18 32.24 30.48
N VAL A 70 24.17 33.52 30.09
CA VAL A 70 25.07 34.52 30.65
C VAL A 70 24.46 35.05 31.95
N ARG A 71 25.14 34.83 33.06
CA ARG A 71 24.69 35.27 34.40
C ARG A 71 25.71 36.22 35.02
N PRO A 72 25.28 37.29 35.71
CA PRO A 72 26.21 38.18 36.40
C PRO A 72 26.85 37.45 37.58
N ARG A 73 28.16 37.63 37.74
CA ARG A 73 28.93 37.04 38.86
C ARG A 73 28.97 37.93 40.10
N VAL A 74 28.61 39.19 39.95
CA VAL A 74 28.62 40.21 41.00
C VAL A 74 27.33 41.03 40.90
N SER A 75 26.91 41.64 42.01
CA SER A 75 25.71 42.48 42.05
C SER A 75 26.00 43.87 41.47
N GLY A 76 24.96 44.62 41.11
CA GLY A 76 25.12 46.02 40.69
C GLY A 76 24.21 46.39 39.53
N TYR A 77 24.24 47.68 39.20
CA TYR A 77 23.44 48.23 38.11
C TYR A 77 24.16 48.04 36.77
N ILE A 78 23.40 47.73 35.72
CA ILE A 78 23.91 47.68 34.35
C ILE A 78 24.18 49.11 33.89
N SER A 79 25.43 49.40 33.56
CA SER A 79 25.88 50.66 32.99
C SER A 79 25.71 50.70 31.47
N SER A 80 25.96 49.58 30.77
CA SER A 80 25.75 49.49 29.33
C SER A 80 25.46 48.06 28.85
N VAL A 81 24.76 47.98 27.72
CA VAL A 81 24.54 46.77 26.92
C VAL A 81 25.19 47.00 25.57
N ASN A 82 26.12 46.11 25.19
CA ASN A 82 27.07 46.36 24.10
C ASN A 82 26.83 45.44 22.88
N PHE A 83 25.60 44.95 22.71
CA PHE A 83 25.21 44.16 21.56
C PHE A 83 23.78 44.52 21.15
N LYS A 84 23.37 44.09 19.96
CA LYS A 84 21.98 44.19 19.50
C LYS A 84 21.34 42.81 19.54
N ASP A 85 20.05 42.76 19.84
CA ASP A 85 19.33 41.50 19.86
C ASP A 85 19.41 40.78 18.51
N GLY A 86 19.73 39.48 18.55
CA GLY A 86 19.92 38.65 17.36
C GLY A 86 21.25 38.86 16.62
N SER A 87 22.12 39.76 17.08
CA SER A 87 23.47 39.91 16.50
C SER A 87 24.39 38.75 16.90
N GLU A 88 25.31 38.41 16.01
CA GLU A 88 26.37 37.45 16.29
C GLU A 88 27.42 38.08 17.21
N VAL A 89 27.81 37.37 18.26
CA VAL A 89 28.82 37.79 19.24
C VAL A 89 29.89 36.71 19.36
N ARG A 90 31.13 37.12 19.59
CA ARG A 90 32.25 36.20 19.75
C ARG A 90 32.60 36.02 21.21
N LYS A 91 33.26 34.90 21.51
CA LYS A 91 33.81 34.65 22.84
C LYS A 91 34.79 35.77 23.22
N GLY A 92 34.58 36.34 24.40
CA GLY A 92 35.40 37.45 24.93
C GLY A 92 34.85 38.83 24.64
N ASP A 93 33.81 38.96 23.80
CA ASP A 93 33.14 40.24 23.60
C ASP A 93 32.47 40.70 24.90
N VAL A 94 32.63 41.99 25.23
CA VAL A 94 32.01 42.58 26.42
C VAL A 94 30.54 42.80 26.13
N LEU A 95 29.67 41.95 26.66
CA LEU A 95 28.22 42.03 26.42
C LEU A 95 27.51 43.03 27.33
N PHE A 96 27.92 43.09 28.60
CA PHE A 96 27.33 43.93 29.63
C PHE A 96 28.42 44.58 30.49
N VAL A 97 28.22 45.83 30.88
CA VAL A 97 29.10 46.51 31.84
C VAL A 97 28.29 46.78 33.11
N ILE A 98 28.76 46.27 34.25
CA ILE A 98 28.21 46.59 35.58
C ILE A 98 28.91 47.85 36.09
N ASP A 99 28.17 48.77 36.73
CA ASP A 99 28.71 50.00 37.30
C ASP A 99 29.95 49.71 38.17
N PRO A 100 31.13 50.18 37.76
CA PRO A 100 32.37 49.83 38.44
C PRO A 100 32.60 50.65 39.71
N ARG A 101 31.87 51.75 39.96
CA ARG A 101 32.18 52.70 41.04
C ARG A 101 32.26 52.04 42.43
N PRO A 102 31.32 51.16 42.84
CA PRO A 102 31.41 50.50 44.14
C PRO A 102 32.63 49.57 44.23
N TYR A 103 32.96 48.88 43.14
CA TYR A 103 34.06 47.93 43.06
C TYR A 103 35.44 48.61 43.03
N VAL A 104 35.55 49.73 42.33
CA VAL A 104 36.75 50.56 42.29
C VAL A 104 37.01 51.16 43.67
N ALA A 105 35.99 51.74 44.30
CA ALA A 105 36.12 52.30 45.65
C ALA A 105 36.56 51.25 46.67
N GLU A 106 36.02 50.03 46.59
CA GLU A 106 36.39 48.95 47.51
C GLU A 106 37.82 48.44 47.27
N ARG A 107 38.22 48.30 46.00
CA ARG A 107 39.61 47.96 45.64
C ARG A 107 40.60 49.00 46.16
N ASP A 108 40.27 50.29 46.03
CA ASP A 108 41.17 51.37 46.41
C ASP A 108 41.34 51.48 47.94
N LYS A 109 40.34 51.06 48.74
CA LYS A 109 40.50 50.91 50.20
C LYS A 109 41.40 49.74 50.60
N ALA A 110 41.43 48.69 49.79
CA ALA A 110 42.20 47.47 50.07
C ALA A 110 43.66 47.55 49.62
N ARG A 111 44.07 48.68 49.02
CA ARG A 111 45.43 48.97 48.56
C ARG A 111 46.18 49.81 49.58
#